data_AF-A0A7S0N599-F1
#
_entry.id   AF-A0A7S0N599-F1
#
_cell.length_a   1.000
_cell.length_b   1.000
_cell.length_c   1.000
_cell.angle_alpha   90.00
_cell.angle_beta   90.00
_cell.angle_gamma   90.00
#
_symmetry.space_group_name_H-M   'P 1'
#
loop_
_entity.id
_entity.type
_entity.pdbx_description
1 polymer ?
#
loop_
_entity_poly.entity_id
_entity_poly.type
_entity_poly.pdbx_seq_one_letter_code
_entity_poly.pdbx_strand_id
1 'polypeptide(L)'
;QGELKVREACLKALKDRLIERANIIQARHDEETAALAKEQTMYIRDRDTYTRQQEEEYERRCEQSTFRIHILEQRLKRHEEQALQKYYDLDAKLRSDPRLAVLMSAA
;
A
#
# COMPACT_ATOMS: atom_id res chain seq x y z
N GLN A 1 19.53 -29.07 7.07
CA GLN A 1 19.17 -27.72 7.58
C GLN A 1 19.16 -26.62 6.50
N GLY A 2 19.59 -26.87 5.25
CA GLY A 2 19.68 -25.84 4.20
C GLY A 2 18.34 -25.42 3.59
N GLU A 3 17.43 -26.36 3.31
CA GLU A 3 16.13 -26.06 2.69
C GLU A 3 15.28 -25.09 3.53
N LEU A 4 15.18 -25.34 4.85
CA LEU A 4 14.39 -24.51 5.75
C LEU A 4 14.86 -23.04 5.70
N LYS A 5 16.18 -22.83 5.70
CA LYS A 5 16.79 -21.50 5.63
C LYS A 5 16.52 -20.80 4.30
N VAL A 6 16.58 -21.52 3.18
CA VAL A 6 16.31 -20.94 1.84
C VAL A 6 14.84 -20.56 1.73
N ARG A 7 13.93 -21.44 2.16
CA ARG A 7 12.48 -21.17 2.16
C ARG A 7 12.13 -19.98 3.05
N GLU A 8 12.64 -19.95 4.28
CA GLU A 8 12.44 -18.83 5.21
C GLU A 8 12.98 -17.51 4.63
N ALA A 9 14.17 -17.52 4.03
CA ALA A 9 14.75 -16.33 3.41
C ALA A 9 13.91 -15.81 2.24
N CYS A 10 13.41 -16.69 1.37
CA CYS A 10 12.55 -16.31 0.25
C CYS A 10 11.21 -15.73 0.71
N LEU A 11 10.56 -16.38 1.68
CA LEU A 11 9.28 -15.91 2.24
C LEU A 11 9.45 -14.59 2.98
N LYS A 12 10.54 -14.42 3.74
CA LYS A 12 10.87 -13.16 4.40
C LYS A 12 11.09 -12.05 3.39
N ALA A 13 11.89 -12.28 2.34
CA ALA A 13 12.14 -11.29 1.31
C ALA A 13 10.85 -10.86 0.57
N LEU A 14 9.95 -11.81 0.28
CA LEU A 14 8.65 -11.48 -0.29
C LEU A 14 7.80 -10.65 0.69
N LYS A 15 7.73 -11.05 1.96
CA LYS A 15 6.99 -10.34 2.99
C LYS A 15 7.49 -8.90 3.15
N ASP A 16 8.81 -8.71 3.26
CA ASP A 16 9.42 -7.39 3.39
C ASP A 16 9.04 -6.49 2.20
N ARG A 17 9.08 -7.02 0.97
CA ARG A 17 8.66 -6.29 -0.23
C ARG A 17 7.17 -5.96 -0.27
N LEU A 18 6.31 -6.86 0.22
CA LEU A 18 4.87 -6.62 0.30
C LEU A 18 4.54 -5.54 1.33
N ILE A 19 5.21 -5.55 2.48
CA ILE A 19 5.11 -4.53 3.52
C ILE A 19 5.58 -3.17 3.00
N GLU A 20 6.76 -3.13 2.39
CA GLU A 20 7.30 -1.88 1.82
C GLU A 20 6.33 -1.26 0.81
N ARG A 21 5.73 -2.10 -0.05
CA ARG A 21 4.74 -1.62 -1.02
C ARG A 21 3.47 -1.08 -0.35
N ALA A 22 3.01 -1.71 0.72
CA ALA A 22 1.87 -1.23 1.49
C ALA A 22 2.19 0.13 2.16
N ASN A 23 3.37 0.24 2.77
CA ASN A 23 3.84 1.48 3.40
C ASN A 23 3.89 2.65 2.40
N ILE A 24 4.35 2.42 1.16
CA ILE A 24 4.37 3.46 0.13
C ILE A 24 2.94 3.93 -0.22
N ILE A 25 1.97 3.00 -0.28
CA ILE A 25 0.58 3.36 -0.57
C ILE A 25 -0.02 4.13 0.61
N GLN A 26 0.20 3.65 1.83
CA GLN A 26 -0.28 4.28 3.06
C GLN A 26 0.31 5.69 3.23
N ALA A 27 1.63 5.86 3.06
CA ALA A 27 2.28 7.17 3.16
C ALA A 27 1.68 8.20 2.18
N ARG A 28 1.33 7.77 0.96
CA ARG A 28 0.65 8.65 -0.01
C ARG A 28 -0.80 8.96 0.39
N HIS A 29 -1.49 8.00 1.00
CA HIS A 29 -2.85 8.20 1.52
C HIS A 29 -2.83 9.22 2.67
N ASP A 30 -1.88 9.06 3.59
CA ASP A 30 -1.70 9.97 4.73
C ASP A 30 -1.33 11.38 4.26
N GLU A 31 -0.42 11.50 3.27
CA GLU A 31 -0.03 12.78 2.68
C GLU A 31 -1.23 13.51 2.03
N GLU A 32 -2.02 12.82 1.19
CA GLU A 32 -3.19 13.41 0.53
C GLU A 32 -4.27 13.79 1.55
N THR A 33 -4.49 12.95 2.57
CA THR A 33 -5.45 13.20 3.66
C THR A 33 -5.03 14.41 4.49
N ALA A 34 -3.75 14.51 4.85
CA ALA A 34 -3.21 15.63 5.60
C ALA A 34 -3.26 16.94 4.79
N ALA A 35 -2.97 16.88 3.49
CA ALA A 35 -3.10 18.03 2.59
C ALA A 35 -4.54 18.53 2.53
N LEU A 36 -5.51 17.64 2.32
CA LEU A 36 -6.93 17.99 2.31
C LEU A 36 -7.39 18.60 3.65
N ALA A 37 -7.02 18.00 4.78
CA ALA A 37 -7.37 18.52 6.10
C ALA A 37 -6.80 19.93 6.36
N LYS A 38 -5.56 20.17 5.89
CA LYS A 38 -4.92 21.49 5.96
C LYS A 38 -5.66 22.52 5.11
N GLU A 39 -6.00 22.17 3.87
CA GLU A 39 -6.79 23.04 2.99
C GLU A 39 -8.16 23.36 3.57
N GLN A 40 -8.87 22.37 4.11
CA GLN A 40 -10.15 22.56 4.78
C GLN A 40 -10.03 23.52 5.98
N THR A 41 -8.97 23.37 6.77
CA THR A 41 -8.71 24.27 7.92
C THR A 41 -8.47 25.71 7.46
N MET A 42 -7.70 25.90 6.37
CA MET A 42 -7.46 27.23 5.79
C MET A 42 -8.74 27.84 5.25
N TYR A 43 -9.53 27.07 4.52
CA TYR A 43 -10.81 27.52 3.98
C TYR A 43 -11.80 27.95 5.08
N ILE A 44 -11.93 27.17 6.15
CA ILE A 44 -12.81 27.52 7.27
C ILE A 44 -12.39 28.84 7.93
N ARG A 45 -11.07 29.08 8.07
CA ARG A 45 -10.55 30.32 8.68
C ARG A 45 -10.83 31.54 7.81
N ASP A 46 -10.63 31.43 6.51
CA ASP A 46 -10.63 32.57 5.60
C ASP A 46 -11.95 32.68 4.81
N ARG A 47 -12.97 31.86 5.14
CA ARG A 47 -14.19 31.70 4.35
C ARG A 47 -14.85 33.01 3.95
N ASP A 48 -14.98 33.95 4.87
CA ASP A 48 -15.66 35.24 4.62
C ASP A 48 -14.86 36.18 3.70
N THR A 49 -13.61 35.83 3.36
CA THR A 49 -12.75 36.57 2.43
C THR A 49 -12.75 35.99 1.01
N TYR A 50 -13.37 34.83 0.80
CA TYR A 50 -13.39 34.16 -0.51
C TYR A 50 -14.40 34.81 -1.45
N THR A 51 -14.00 34.96 -2.70
CA THR A 51 -14.91 35.23 -3.81
C THR A 51 -15.56 33.93 -4.27
N ARG A 52 -16.74 34.03 -4.90
CA ARG A 52 -17.43 32.87 -5.48
C ARG A 52 -16.55 32.01 -6.40
N GLN A 53 -15.67 32.64 -7.19
CA GLN A 53 -14.75 31.89 -8.05
C GLN A 53 -13.72 31.08 -7.25
N GLN A 54 -13.24 31.63 -6.13
CA GLN A 54 -12.30 30.93 -5.26
C GLN A 54 -12.98 29.79 -4.48
N GLU A 55 -14.27 29.95 -4.13
CA GLU A 55 -15.08 28.87 -3.54
C GLU A 55 -15.25 27.71 -4.53
N GLU A 56 -15.63 27.99 -5.77
CA GLU A 56 -15.78 26.98 -6.83
C GLU A 56 -14.45 26.24 -7.12
N GLU A 57 -13.32 26.95 -7.10
CA GLU A 57 -11.99 26.34 -7.25
C GLU A 57 -11.60 25.47 -6.04
N TYR A 58 -11.92 25.92 -4.83
CA TYR A 58 -11.71 25.13 -3.61
C TYR A 58 -12.54 23.84 -3.62
N GLU A 59 -13.82 23.90 -3.98
CA GLU A 59 -14.68 22.71 -4.10
C GLU A 59 -14.08 21.70 -5.08
N ARG A 60 -13.64 22.15 -6.26
CA ARG A 60 -13.00 21.29 -7.25
C ARG A 60 -11.73 20.63 -6.72
N ARG A 61 -10.90 21.34 -5.94
CA ARG A 61 -9.71 20.76 -5.30
C ARG A 61 -10.10 19.70 -4.27
N CYS A 62 -11.08 19.99 -3.42
CA CYS A 62 -11.59 19.03 -2.44
C CYS A 62 -12.12 17.75 -3.10
N GLU A 63 -12.88 17.86 -4.18
CA GLU A 63 -13.35 16.72 -4.96
C GLU A 63 -12.19 15.89 -5.51
N GLN A 64 -11.18 16.54 -6.07
CA GLN A 64 -10.00 15.87 -6.62
C GLN A 64 -9.19 15.14 -5.55
N SER A 65 -8.94 15.77 -4.40
CA SER A 65 -8.21 15.16 -3.28
C SER A 65 -9.00 13.97 -2.72
N THR A 66 -10.31 14.12 -2.54
CA THR A 66 -11.20 13.04 -2.07
C THR A 66 -11.17 11.85 -3.03
N PHE A 67 -11.21 12.10 -4.34
CA PHE A 67 -11.09 11.05 -5.35
C PHE A 67 -9.75 10.30 -5.26
N ARG A 68 -8.63 11.02 -5.08
CA ARG A 68 -7.30 10.41 -4.92
C ARG A 68 -7.21 9.56 -3.66
N ILE A 69 -7.73 10.05 -2.53
CA ILE A 69 -7.80 9.32 -1.27
C ILE A 69 -8.54 7.99 -1.49
N HIS A 70 -9.71 8.03 -2.13
CA HIS A 70 -10.50 6.83 -2.38
C HIS A 70 -9.76 5.81 -3.27
N ILE A 71 -9.06 6.28 -4.30
CA ILE A 71 -8.22 5.42 -5.15
C ILE A 71 -7.09 4.78 -4.35
N LEU A 72 -6.45 5.51 -3.42
CA LEU A 72 -5.39 4.97 -2.57
C LEU A 72 -5.92 3.91 -1.60
N GLU A 73 -7.10 4.12 -1.02
CA GLU A 73 -7.79 3.12 -0.17
C GLU A 73 -8.10 1.84 -0.94
N GLN A 74 -8.68 1.96 -2.14
CA GLN A 74 -8.97 0.80 -3.00
C GLN A 74 -7.67 0.06 -3.38
N ARG A 75 -6.60 0.80 -3.67
CA ARG A 75 -5.29 0.21 -4.00
C ARG A 75 -4.69 -0.53 -2.81
N LEU A 76 -4.80 0.02 -1.60
CA LEU A 76 -4.32 -0.62 -0.38
C LEU A 76 -5.08 -1.92 -0.12
N LYS A 77 -6.41 -1.87 -0.12
CA LYS A 77 -7.27 -3.04 0.06
C LYS A 77 -6.94 -4.15 -0.95
N ARG A 78 -6.86 -3.80 -2.23
CA ARG A 78 -6.50 -4.76 -3.28
C ARG A 78 -5.09 -5.33 -3.09
N HIS A 79 -4.15 -4.51 -2.62
CA HIS A 79 -2.78 -4.96 -2.34
C HIS A 79 -2.75 -5.96 -1.19
N GLU A 80 -3.50 -5.74 -0.11
CA GLU A 80 -3.62 -6.67 1.02
C GLU A 80 -4.19 -8.03 0.59
N GLU A 81 -5.30 -8.02 -0.15
CA GLU A 81 -5.93 -9.24 -0.69
C GLU A 81 -4.94 -10.03 -1.57
N GLN A 82 -4.21 -9.34 -2.45
CA GLN A 82 -3.25 -9.98 -3.35
C GLN A 82 -1.94 -10.39 -2.66
N ALA A 83 -1.51 -9.66 -1.64
CA ALA A 83 -0.29 -9.94 -0.89
C ALA A 83 -0.38 -11.28 -0.18
N LEU A 84 -1.52 -11.56 0.45
CA LEU A 84 -1.78 -12.82 1.12
C LEU A 84 -1.75 -14.00 0.14
N GLN A 85 -2.42 -13.87 -1.01
CA GLN A 85 -2.40 -14.90 -2.05
C GLN A 85 -0.98 -15.17 -2.57
N LYS A 86 -0.23 -14.11 -2.89
CA LYS A 86 1.17 -14.25 -3.37
C LYS A 86 2.07 -14.95 -2.38
N TYR A 87 1.87 -14.71 -1.08
CA TYR A 87 2.63 -15.38 -0.03
C TYR A 87 2.33 -16.88 -0.01
N TYR A 88 1.06 -17.27 -0.03
CA TYR A 88 0.66 -18.68 -0.07
C TYR A 88 1.11 -19.39 -1.35
N ASP A 89 0.99 -18.73 -2.50
CA ASP A 89 1.47 -19.28 -3.77
C ASP A 89 2.97 -19.54 -3.75
N LEU A 90 3.76 -18.63 -3.17
CA LEU A 90 5.19 -18.82 -3.02
C LEU A 90 5.51 -19.97 -2.05
N ASP A 91 4.83 -20.05 -0.90
CA ASP A 91 5.04 -21.12 0.05
C ASP A 91 4.74 -22.50 -0.56
N ALA A 92 3.61 -22.61 -1.29
CA ALA A 92 3.23 -23.85 -1.97
C ALA A 92 4.24 -24.24 -3.06
N LYS A 93 4.74 -23.27 -3.84
CA LYS A 93 5.79 -23.50 -4.85
C LYS A 93 7.09 -23.97 -4.22
N LEU A 94 7.53 -23.35 -3.12
CA LEU A 94 8.77 -23.72 -2.45
C LEU A 94 8.68 -25.12 -1.83
N ARG A 95 7.53 -25.50 -1.25
CA ARG A 95 7.30 -26.85 -0.71
C ARG A 95 7.29 -27.95 -1.76
N SER A 96 6.96 -27.62 -3.00
CA SER A 96 6.82 -28.58 -4.11
C SER A 96 8.00 -28.56 -5.08
N ASP A 97 8.99 -27.68 -4.89
CA ASP A 97 10.15 -27.58 -5.79
C ASP A 97 11.12 -28.76 -5.54
N PRO A 98 11.33 -29.65 -6.53
CA PRO A 98 12.21 -30.80 -6.38
C PRO A 98 13.67 -30.41 -6.10
N ARG A 99 14.11 -29.21 -6.53
CA ARG A 99 15.49 -28.73 -6.28
C ARG A 99 15.71 -28.36 -4.82
N LEU A 100 14.65 -27.89 -4.14
CA LEU A 100 14.69 -27.66 -2.70
C LEU A 100 14.75 -28.99 -1.95
N ALA A 101 14.00 -30.01 -2.40
CA ALA A 101 14.04 -31.35 -1.81
C ALA A 101 15.43 -32.01 -1.86
N VAL A 102 16.26 -31.72 -2.88
CA VAL A 102 17.66 -32.21 -2.95
C VAL A 102 18.53 -31.61 -1.84
N LEU A 103 18.21 -30.42 -1.34
CA LEU A 103 18.89 -29.80 -0.18
C LEU A 103 18.48 -30.45 1.16
N MET A 104 17.50 -31.37 1.16
CA MET A 104 17.22 -32.27 2.28
C MET A 104 18.02 -33.57 2.22
N SER A 105 18.29 -34.11 1.02
CA SER A 105 19.00 -35.39 0.85
C SER A 105 20.53 -35.26 0.89
N ALA A 106 21.06 -34.05 0.73
CA ALA A 106 22.50 -33.78 0.74
C ALA A 106 23.06 -33.45 2.15
N ALA A 107 22.43 -33.93 3.22
CA ALA A 107 22.86 -33.75 4.61
C ALA A 107 23.17 -35.11 5.27
#